data_AF-A0A7R9YPF8-F1
#
_entry.id   AF-A0A7R9YPF8-F1
#
_cell.length_a   1.000
_cell.length_b   1.000
_cell.length_c   1.000
_cell.angle_alpha   90.00
_cell.angle_beta   90.00
_cell.angle_gamma   90.00
#
_symmetry.space_group_name_H-M   'P 1'
#
loop_
_entity.id
_entity.type
_entity.pdbx_description
1 polymer ?
#
loop_
_entity_poly.entity_id
_entity_poly.type
_entity_poly.pdbx_seq_one_letter_code
_entity_poly.pdbx_strand_id
1 'polypeptide(L)'
;QVRAGTARVMGGVASKELLVAQSEVKLLTSQLRQSSNALNSAKKELAAAQTGASQRLVAAKEAEAAELAEARRKLELLTGELKVSGQERRAVERLRGELQGAKAEIEAERREKERLNAQVIAAANLRLRPEEHPIFGRLLHDGGDKKVYCASPLTVWAATPIWEKQRAFRTERAEAIAKAKAQAKVPGWPGTISVCEITDHAHGAHAQAHAHAPGAEPDGLDAAASCFVIDGQHRLGAAHLLARRSALSDDLSRITVELYPAMSSVMAQALFTEINKVQPVKLVDLPGAGASAAENAILTGAVSELSTMYKDMFKPSQNCRAPHLNVDTLRDELHRARVVARTGASSADELLRWLLRENERLRARPAEGWVGKGDKALAKATQHRFFLGMDGAWIHEGALLPAGDERARDDE
;
A
#
# COMPACT_ATOMS: atom_id res chain seq x y z
N GLN A 1 143.05 16.15 -117.97
CA GLN A 1 143.17 16.82 -116.66
C GLN A 1 142.03 16.36 -115.74
N VAL A 2 142.33 16.05 -114.47
CA VAL A 2 141.56 16.32 -113.22
C VAL A 2 140.03 16.00 -113.13
N ARG A 3 139.70 14.94 -112.33
CA ARG A 3 138.71 14.78 -111.19
C ARG A 3 137.24 15.31 -111.34
N ALA A 4 136.19 14.47 -111.19
CA ALA A 4 135.47 13.96 -109.98
C ALA A 4 134.48 14.96 -109.29
N GLY A 5 133.24 14.64 -108.85
CA GLY A 5 132.42 13.41 -108.91
C GLY A 5 130.95 13.56 -108.34
N THR A 6 130.06 12.61 -108.70
CA THR A 6 128.76 12.09 -108.13
C THR A 6 127.95 12.78 -106.98
N ALA A 7 126.63 12.56 -106.74
CA ALA A 7 125.40 12.17 -107.52
C ALA A 7 124.16 11.87 -106.59
N ARG A 8 122.89 12.13 -107.04
CA ARG A 8 121.61 11.33 -106.87
C ARG A 8 121.02 10.95 -105.46
N VAL A 9 119.75 10.51 -105.21
CA VAL A 9 118.36 10.58 -105.80
C VAL A 9 117.26 9.96 -104.85
N MET A 10 115.96 9.89 -105.25
CA MET A 10 114.76 9.20 -104.61
C MET A 10 114.03 9.92 -103.44
N GLY A 11 112.75 9.69 -103.10
CA GLY A 11 111.64 8.84 -103.63
C GLY A 11 110.60 8.50 -102.53
N GLY A 12 109.32 8.14 -102.76
CA GLY A 12 108.56 8.08 -104.02
C GLY A 12 107.07 7.64 -104.01
N VAL A 13 106.55 6.83 -103.05
CA VAL A 13 105.31 5.99 -103.28
C VAL A 13 104.16 6.09 -102.24
N ALA A 14 104.36 6.66 -101.04
CA ALA A 14 103.46 6.48 -99.88
C ALA A 14 102.10 7.25 -99.85
N SER A 15 101.67 7.91 -100.94
CA SER A 15 100.69 9.03 -100.83
C SER A 15 99.20 8.70 -101.05
N LYS A 16 98.81 7.54 -101.58
CA LYS A 16 97.38 7.25 -101.90
C LYS A 16 96.60 6.60 -100.76
N GLU A 17 97.19 5.64 -100.06
CA GLU A 17 96.58 5.00 -98.87
C GLU A 17 96.36 6.02 -97.75
N LEU A 18 97.29 6.97 -97.62
CA LEU A 18 97.18 8.16 -96.77
C LEU A 18 95.87 8.93 -96.98
N LEU A 19 95.34 8.97 -98.21
CA LEU A 19 94.17 9.76 -98.60
C LEU A 19 92.85 9.06 -98.23
N VAL A 20 92.79 7.73 -98.34
CA VAL A 20 91.65 6.93 -97.84
C VAL A 20 91.64 6.95 -96.32
N ALA A 21 92.79 6.71 -95.68
CA ALA A 21 92.94 6.83 -94.23
C ALA A 21 92.56 8.22 -93.72
N GLN A 22 92.93 9.30 -94.42
CA GLN A 22 92.47 10.67 -94.09
C GLN A 22 90.95 10.84 -94.19
N SER A 23 90.27 10.13 -95.10
CA SER A 23 88.82 10.20 -95.25
C SER A 23 88.08 9.46 -94.11
N GLU A 24 88.54 8.27 -93.73
CA GLU A 24 88.02 7.54 -92.57
C GLU A 24 88.33 8.27 -91.27
N VAL A 25 89.54 8.79 -91.09
CA VAL A 25 89.90 9.64 -89.95
C VAL A 25 88.99 10.86 -89.86
N LYS A 26 88.63 11.50 -90.98
CA LYS A 26 87.64 12.60 -90.99
C LYS A 26 86.23 12.15 -90.60
N LEU A 27 85.77 10.99 -91.09
CA LEU A 27 84.45 10.46 -90.75
C LEU A 27 84.37 10.06 -89.27
N LEU A 28 85.37 9.32 -88.77
CA LEU A 28 85.51 8.95 -87.36
C LEU A 28 85.66 10.19 -86.48
N THR A 29 86.39 11.23 -86.90
CA THR A 29 86.47 12.51 -86.19
C THR A 29 85.11 13.22 -86.14
N SER A 30 84.30 13.13 -87.21
CA SER A 30 82.95 13.70 -87.25
C SER A 30 81.99 12.95 -86.33
N GLN A 31 82.00 11.62 -86.38
CA GLN A 31 81.23 10.75 -85.47
C GLN A 31 81.65 10.96 -84.01
N LEU A 32 82.96 11.01 -83.72
CA LEU A 32 83.47 11.28 -82.37
C LEU A 32 83.04 12.67 -81.87
N ARG A 33 82.99 13.69 -82.74
CA ARG A 33 82.44 15.01 -82.39
C ARG A 33 80.93 14.96 -82.13
N GLN A 34 80.16 14.22 -82.93
CA GLN A 34 78.71 14.04 -82.72
C GLN A 34 78.44 13.29 -81.41
N SER A 35 79.13 12.17 -81.15
CA SER A 35 79.03 11.42 -79.89
C SER A 35 79.50 12.24 -78.69
N SER A 36 80.56 13.04 -78.82
CA SER A 36 81.01 13.97 -77.77
C SER A 36 79.95 15.05 -77.48
N ASN A 37 79.34 15.63 -78.51
CA ASN A 37 78.28 16.62 -78.34
C ASN A 37 77.02 16.01 -77.70
N ALA A 38 76.60 14.82 -78.12
CA ALA A 38 75.49 14.08 -77.51
C ALA A 38 75.78 13.65 -76.06
N LEU A 39 77.02 13.23 -75.77
CA LEU A 39 77.45 12.94 -74.39
C LEU A 39 77.44 14.21 -73.52
N ASN A 40 77.81 15.36 -74.09
CA ASN A 40 77.78 16.64 -73.39
C ASN A 40 76.34 17.15 -73.17
N SER A 41 75.41 16.93 -74.10
CA SER A 41 73.99 17.26 -73.88
C SER A 41 73.38 16.34 -72.82
N ALA A 42 73.61 15.02 -72.91
CA ALA A 42 73.13 14.05 -71.92
C ALA A 42 73.70 14.31 -70.51
N LYS A 43 74.98 14.72 -70.40
CA LYS A 43 75.57 15.18 -69.12
C LYS A 43 74.89 16.43 -68.58
N LYS A 44 74.54 17.39 -69.45
CA LYS A 44 73.86 18.64 -69.06
C LYS A 44 72.42 18.36 -68.61
N GLU A 45 71.71 17.47 -69.29
CA GLU A 45 70.37 17.01 -68.91
C GLU A 45 70.41 16.24 -67.58
N LEU A 46 71.38 15.34 -67.38
CA LEU A 46 71.56 14.60 -66.12
C LEU A 46 71.86 15.55 -64.95
N ALA A 47 72.72 16.55 -65.15
CA ALA A 47 73.01 17.56 -64.13
C ALA A 47 71.78 18.42 -63.80
N ALA A 48 70.97 18.79 -64.79
CA ALA A 48 69.71 19.49 -64.58
C ALA A 48 68.68 18.62 -63.82
N ALA A 49 68.56 17.33 -64.18
CA ALA A 49 67.69 16.38 -63.50
C ALA A 49 68.11 16.12 -62.05
N GLN A 50 69.42 15.98 -61.79
CA GLN A 50 69.97 15.86 -60.42
C GLN A 50 69.71 17.12 -59.59
N THR A 51 69.87 18.31 -60.19
CA THR A 51 69.58 19.59 -59.53
C THR A 51 68.10 19.69 -59.18
N GLY A 52 67.21 19.36 -60.12
CA GLY A 52 65.76 19.35 -59.89
C GLY A 52 65.32 18.30 -58.86
N ALA A 53 65.95 17.13 -58.83
CA ALA A 53 65.69 16.10 -57.82
C ALA A 53 66.12 16.55 -56.42
N SER A 54 67.31 17.16 -56.29
CA SER A 54 67.79 17.74 -55.03
C SER A 54 66.88 18.87 -54.53
N GLN A 55 66.44 19.76 -55.41
CA GLN A 55 65.50 20.84 -55.06
C GLN A 55 64.15 20.29 -54.58
N ARG A 56 63.59 19.27 -55.24
CA ARG A 56 62.35 18.61 -54.81
C ARG A 56 62.52 17.91 -53.45
N LEU A 57 63.66 17.29 -53.20
CA LEU A 57 63.95 16.65 -51.91
C LEU A 57 64.08 17.67 -50.77
N VAL A 58 64.66 18.84 -51.03
CA VAL A 58 64.71 19.94 -50.05
C VAL A 58 63.30 20.48 -49.78
N ALA A 59 62.53 20.81 -50.82
CA ALA A 59 61.16 21.31 -50.67
C ALA A 59 60.24 20.31 -49.95
N ALA A 60 60.38 19.00 -50.22
CA ALA A 60 59.62 17.96 -49.53
C ALA A 60 59.97 17.89 -48.02
N LYS A 61 61.27 18.00 -47.67
CA LYS A 61 61.73 18.04 -46.28
C LYS A 61 61.30 19.32 -45.56
N GLU A 62 61.26 20.45 -46.25
CA GLU A 62 60.76 21.71 -45.70
C GLU A 62 59.26 21.66 -45.44
N ALA A 63 58.47 21.06 -46.34
CA ALA A 63 57.04 20.80 -46.15
C ALA A 63 56.78 19.84 -44.97
N GLU A 64 57.49 18.72 -44.91
CA GLU A 64 57.40 17.74 -43.80
C GLU A 64 57.79 18.38 -42.45
N ALA A 65 58.83 19.22 -42.44
CA ALA A 65 59.23 19.97 -41.25
C ALA A 65 58.17 21.01 -40.81
N ALA A 66 57.48 21.65 -41.76
CA ALA A 66 56.40 22.59 -41.49
C ALA A 66 55.16 21.87 -40.90
N GLU A 67 54.73 20.75 -41.51
CA GLU A 67 53.63 19.93 -40.98
C GLU A 67 53.96 19.39 -39.57
N LEU A 68 55.20 18.93 -39.35
CA LEU A 68 55.64 18.47 -38.03
C LEU A 68 55.65 19.59 -36.99
N ALA A 69 55.99 20.82 -37.39
CA ALA A 69 55.94 21.99 -36.51
C ALA A 69 54.50 22.39 -36.16
N GLU A 70 53.56 22.31 -37.12
CA GLU A 70 52.13 22.54 -36.87
C GLU A 70 51.54 21.47 -35.96
N ALA A 71 51.82 20.18 -36.23
CA ALA A 71 51.38 19.06 -35.40
C ALA A 71 51.88 19.18 -33.95
N ARG A 72 53.13 19.63 -33.75
CA ARG A 72 53.68 19.90 -32.41
C ARG A 72 52.94 21.03 -31.70
N ARG A 73 52.68 22.16 -32.36
CA ARG A 73 51.89 23.27 -31.80
C ARG A 73 50.48 22.82 -31.40
N LYS A 74 49.82 22.01 -32.24
CA LYS A 74 48.49 21.47 -31.97
C LYS A 74 48.48 20.51 -30.77
N LEU A 75 49.49 19.66 -30.63
CA LEU A 75 49.67 18.81 -29.45
C LEU A 75 49.94 19.61 -28.17
N GLU A 76 50.72 20.69 -28.25
CA GLU A 76 51.00 21.57 -27.11
C GLU A 76 49.73 22.27 -26.61
N LEU A 77 48.91 22.79 -27.51
CA LEU A 77 47.60 23.37 -27.20
C LEU A 77 46.66 22.35 -26.53
N LEU A 78 46.46 21.17 -27.14
CA LEU A 78 45.62 20.10 -26.58
C LEU A 78 46.13 19.61 -25.22
N THR A 79 47.45 19.59 -25.00
CA THR A 79 48.06 19.25 -23.71
C THR A 79 47.78 20.34 -22.66
N GLY A 80 47.73 21.61 -23.07
CA GLY A 80 47.29 22.72 -22.22
C GLY A 80 45.83 22.58 -21.80
N GLU A 81 44.91 22.38 -22.75
CA GLU A 81 43.48 22.19 -22.51
C GLU A 81 43.20 20.99 -21.57
N LEU A 82 43.88 19.86 -21.80
CA LEU A 82 43.75 18.67 -20.95
C LEU A 82 44.23 18.92 -19.51
N LYS A 83 45.29 19.73 -19.32
CA LYS A 83 45.75 20.13 -17.98
C LYS A 83 44.72 21.02 -17.27
N VAL A 84 44.13 21.99 -17.97
CA VAL A 84 43.07 22.85 -17.41
C VAL A 84 41.85 22.02 -17.02
N SER A 85 41.34 21.17 -17.92
CA SER A 85 40.21 20.28 -17.60
C SER A 85 40.52 19.31 -16.44
N GLY A 86 41.77 18.83 -16.34
CA GLY A 86 42.23 18.04 -15.21
C GLY A 86 42.28 18.81 -13.88
N GLN A 87 42.63 20.09 -13.90
CA GLN A 87 42.59 20.96 -12.72
C GLN A 87 41.15 21.29 -12.30
N GLU A 88 40.26 21.57 -13.26
CA GLU A 88 38.83 21.80 -13.03
C GLU A 88 38.17 20.57 -12.40
N ARG A 89 38.40 19.36 -12.93
CA ARG A 89 37.88 18.12 -12.33
C ARG A 89 38.32 17.95 -10.86
N ARG A 90 39.59 18.22 -10.55
CA ARG A 90 40.12 18.19 -9.17
C ARG A 90 39.57 19.31 -8.27
N ALA A 91 39.12 20.44 -8.83
CA ALA A 91 38.43 21.47 -8.07
C ALA A 91 36.98 21.04 -7.76
N VAL A 92 36.27 20.49 -8.75
CA VAL A 92 34.91 19.95 -8.59
C VAL A 92 34.88 18.77 -7.60
N GLU A 93 35.86 17.86 -7.64
CA GLU A 93 35.96 16.75 -6.69
C GLU A 93 36.17 17.23 -5.24
N ARG A 94 37.00 18.25 -5.02
CA ARG A 94 37.18 18.86 -3.69
C ARG A 94 35.90 19.51 -3.18
N LEU A 95 35.26 20.36 -3.99
CA LEU A 95 33.98 21.01 -3.64
C LEU A 95 32.88 19.97 -3.37
N ARG A 96 32.88 18.84 -4.09
CA ARG A 96 31.94 17.73 -3.86
C ARG A 96 32.20 17.02 -2.53
N GLY A 97 33.47 16.84 -2.14
CA GLY A 97 33.85 16.31 -0.83
C GLY A 97 33.47 17.25 0.32
N GLU A 98 33.75 18.54 0.18
CA GLU A 98 33.36 19.59 1.14
C GLU A 98 31.83 19.64 1.32
N LEU A 99 31.07 19.59 0.22
CA LEU A 99 29.60 19.55 0.24
C LEU A 99 29.06 18.25 0.88
N GLN A 100 29.75 17.12 0.73
CA GLN A 100 29.37 15.88 1.41
C GLN A 100 29.64 15.96 2.92
N GLY A 101 30.76 16.55 3.33
CA GLY A 101 31.07 16.82 4.74
C GLY A 101 30.02 17.71 5.41
N ALA A 102 29.74 18.88 4.82
CA ALA A 102 28.75 19.82 5.34
C ALA A 102 27.34 19.21 5.42
N LYS A 103 26.95 18.35 4.48
CA LYS A 103 25.67 17.60 4.56
C LYS A 103 25.62 16.61 5.71
N ALA A 104 26.72 15.90 5.97
CA ALA A 104 26.80 14.96 7.09
C ALA A 104 26.74 15.68 8.44
N GLU A 105 27.37 16.85 8.55
CA GLU A 105 27.33 17.72 9.74
C GLU A 105 25.92 18.25 10.02
N ILE A 106 25.22 18.76 8.99
CA ILE A 106 23.82 19.20 9.10
C ILE A 106 22.88 18.04 9.50
N GLU A 107 23.09 16.83 8.96
CA GLU A 107 22.33 15.65 9.39
C GLU A 107 22.62 15.25 10.84
N ALA A 108 23.88 15.34 11.28
CA ALA A 108 24.26 15.04 12.67
C ALA A 108 23.60 16.02 13.66
N GLU A 109 23.71 17.33 13.41
CA GLU A 109 23.01 18.36 14.20
C GLU A 109 21.50 18.13 14.23
N ARG A 110 20.90 17.78 13.08
CA ARG A 110 19.46 17.54 12.99
C ARG A 110 19.06 16.35 13.87
N ARG A 111 19.79 15.23 13.81
CA ARG A 111 19.53 14.05 14.66
C ARG A 111 19.72 14.37 16.15
N GLU A 112 20.69 15.21 16.51
CA GLU A 112 20.88 15.66 17.89
C GLU A 112 19.72 16.55 18.37
N LYS A 113 19.29 17.53 17.55
CA LYS A 113 18.12 18.37 17.82
C LYS A 113 16.84 17.55 17.94
N GLU A 114 16.63 16.55 17.07
CA GLU A 114 15.51 15.61 17.16
C GLU A 114 15.56 14.77 18.45
N ARG A 115 16.75 14.31 18.88
CA ARG A 115 16.94 13.59 20.15
C ARG A 115 16.65 14.47 21.37
N LEU A 116 17.15 15.70 21.39
CA LEU A 116 16.89 16.67 22.46
C LEU A 116 15.40 17.02 22.54
N ASN A 117 14.74 17.25 21.39
CA ASN A 117 13.31 17.51 21.36
C ASN A 117 12.49 16.31 21.88
N ALA A 118 12.85 15.09 21.49
CA ALA A 118 12.22 13.87 22.03
C ALA A 118 12.42 13.72 23.55
N GLN A 119 13.58 14.08 24.09
CA GLN A 119 13.85 14.09 25.53
C GLN A 119 13.04 15.16 26.27
N VAL A 120 12.91 16.37 25.70
CA VAL A 120 12.07 17.44 26.26
C VAL A 120 10.60 17.05 26.26
N ILE A 121 10.09 16.46 25.16
CA ILE A 121 8.71 15.95 25.07
C ILE A 121 8.49 14.81 26.08
N ALA A 122 9.43 13.88 26.22
CA ALA A 122 9.33 12.80 27.22
C ALA A 122 9.33 13.33 28.66
N ALA A 123 10.19 14.31 28.98
CA ALA A 123 10.25 14.94 30.30
C ALA A 123 9.00 15.79 30.61
N ALA A 124 8.45 16.48 29.60
CA ALA A 124 7.18 17.20 29.71
C ALA A 124 6.03 16.22 29.97
N ASN A 125 5.91 15.15 29.18
CA ASN A 125 4.90 14.10 29.35
C ASN A 125 5.02 13.36 30.70
N LEU A 126 6.23 13.28 31.28
CA LEU A 126 6.44 12.70 32.61
C LEU A 126 5.95 13.64 33.74
N ARG A 127 6.10 14.96 33.56
CA ARG A 127 5.63 15.99 34.51
C ARG A 127 4.15 16.34 34.36
N LEU A 128 3.59 16.16 33.17
CA LEU A 128 2.20 16.48 32.83
C LEU A 128 1.29 15.25 32.83
N ARG A 129 1.69 14.11 33.40
CA ARG A 129 0.85 12.90 33.44
C ARG A 129 -0.53 13.26 34.00
N PRO A 130 -1.60 13.22 33.17
CA PRO A 130 -2.95 13.19 33.71
C PRO A 130 -3.06 11.90 34.52
N GLU A 131 -3.79 11.94 35.62
CA GLU A 131 -4.07 10.72 36.38
C GLU A 131 -4.66 9.66 35.44
N GLU A 132 -4.09 8.46 35.43
CA GLU A 132 -4.60 7.39 34.58
C GLU A 132 -5.99 7.03 35.08
N HIS A 133 -6.99 7.15 34.21
CA HIS A 133 -8.37 6.88 34.58
C HIS A 133 -8.49 5.40 34.99
N PRO A 134 -9.04 5.04 36.16
CA PRO A 134 -8.95 3.68 36.69
C PRO A 134 -9.53 2.61 35.75
N ILE A 135 -10.60 2.95 35.01
CA ILE A 135 -11.21 2.08 34.00
C ILE A 135 -10.57 2.25 32.60
N PHE A 136 -10.55 3.48 32.07
CA PHE A 136 -10.16 3.76 30.67
C PHE A 136 -8.65 3.94 30.45
N GLY A 137 -7.83 3.94 31.49
CA GLY A 137 -6.38 4.07 31.41
C GLY A 137 -5.92 5.47 30.97
N ARG A 138 -4.94 5.52 30.07
CA ARG A 138 -4.27 6.76 29.70
C ARG A 138 -5.11 7.59 28.73
N LEU A 139 -5.45 8.82 29.13
CA LEU A 139 -6.01 9.84 28.24
C LEU A 139 -5.05 10.12 27.07
N LEU A 140 -5.54 10.03 25.84
CA LEU A 140 -4.82 10.35 24.60
C LEU A 140 -5.18 11.73 24.08
N HIS A 141 -6.45 12.13 24.21
CA HIS A 141 -6.96 13.40 23.73
C HIS A 141 -8.25 13.77 24.47
N ASP A 142 -8.45 15.06 24.74
CA ASP A 142 -9.71 15.63 25.20
C ASP A 142 -10.15 16.68 24.17
N GLY A 143 -11.27 16.43 23.50
CA GLY A 143 -11.87 17.34 22.51
C GLY A 143 -12.92 18.27 23.11
N GLY A 144 -13.26 18.12 24.39
CA GLY A 144 -14.39 18.78 25.05
C GLY A 144 -15.74 18.12 24.73
N ASP A 145 -16.00 17.75 23.47
CA ASP A 145 -17.17 16.97 23.04
C ASP A 145 -17.06 15.48 23.39
N LYS A 146 -15.83 14.95 23.34
CA LYS A 146 -15.48 13.59 23.77
C LYS A 146 -14.03 13.49 24.22
N LYS A 147 -13.75 12.47 25.03
CA LYS A 147 -12.42 12.11 25.53
C LYS A 147 -11.99 10.78 24.91
N VAL A 148 -10.75 10.69 24.45
CA VAL A 148 -10.19 9.49 23.82
C VAL A 148 -9.12 8.90 24.72
N TYR A 149 -9.23 7.63 25.06
CA TYR A 149 -8.34 6.91 25.96
C TYR A 149 -7.69 5.68 25.32
N CYS A 150 -6.58 5.23 25.89
CA CYS A 150 -5.94 3.95 25.65
C CYS A 150 -6.14 3.04 26.87
N ALA A 151 -7.12 2.14 26.77
CA ALA A 151 -7.58 1.29 27.87
C ALA A 151 -7.12 -0.16 27.75
N SER A 152 -7.16 -0.90 28.85
CA SER A 152 -7.19 -2.37 28.83
C SER A 152 -8.59 -2.84 28.44
N PRO A 153 -8.77 -3.66 27.38
CA PRO A 153 -10.09 -4.16 27.00
C PRO A 153 -10.70 -5.08 28.06
N LEU A 154 -9.86 -5.72 28.90
CA LEU A 154 -10.33 -6.56 29.99
C LEU A 154 -10.87 -5.72 31.16
N THR A 155 -10.23 -4.58 31.46
CA THR A 155 -10.70 -3.65 32.49
C THR A 155 -12.02 -3.00 32.10
N VAL A 156 -12.13 -2.53 30.84
CA VAL A 156 -13.39 -1.96 30.32
C VAL A 156 -14.51 -3.01 30.30
N TRP A 157 -14.24 -4.25 29.89
CA TRP A 157 -15.24 -5.33 29.91
C TRP A 157 -15.72 -5.68 31.33
N ALA A 158 -14.85 -5.60 32.33
CA ALA A 158 -15.19 -5.93 33.71
C ALA A 158 -15.88 -4.79 34.47
N ALA A 159 -15.50 -3.54 34.21
CA ALA A 159 -15.90 -2.38 35.01
C ALA A 159 -16.91 -1.43 34.32
N THR A 160 -17.21 -1.62 33.03
CA THR A 160 -18.19 -0.78 32.30
C THR A 160 -19.39 -1.61 31.84
N PRO A 161 -20.60 -1.39 32.40
CA PRO A 161 -21.80 -2.11 31.95
C PRO A 161 -22.11 -1.85 30.47
N ILE A 162 -22.74 -2.84 29.84
CA ILE A 162 -23.30 -2.72 28.49
C ILE A 162 -24.64 -2.00 28.58
N TRP A 163 -24.83 -0.94 27.81
CA TRP A 163 -26.11 -0.23 27.76
C TRP A 163 -27.24 -1.11 27.22
N GLU A 164 -28.32 -1.25 27.99
CA GLU A 164 -29.39 -2.24 27.76
C GLU A 164 -30.11 -2.11 26.40
N LYS A 165 -30.14 -0.91 25.81
CA LYS A 165 -30.77 -0.64 24.51
C LYS A 165 -29.90 -1.04 23.30
N GLN A 166 -28.72 -1.65 23.52
CA GLN A 166 -27.90 -2.20 22.44
C GLN A 166 -28.48 -3.51 21.86
N ARG A 167 -27.98 -3.88 20.67
CA ARG A 167 -28.10 -5.26 20.14
C ARG A 167 -27.62 -6.27 21.18
N ALA A 168 -28.27 -7.42 21.29
CA ALA A 168 -27.85 -8.48 22.22
C ALA A 168 -26.38 -8.89 22.03
N PHE A 169 -25.65 -9.11 23.14
CA PHE A 169 -24.33 -9.73 23.09
C PHE A 169 -24.47 -11.17 22.59
N ARG A 170 -23.57 -11.60 21.70
CA ARG A 170 -23.56 -12.96 21.14
C ARG A 170 -22.17 -13.54 21.15
N THR A 171 -22.03 -14.67 21.84
CA THR A 171 -20.75 -15.36 22.03
C THR A 171 -20.14 -15.78 20.70
N GLU A 172 -20.93 -16.26 19.75
CA GLU A 172 -20.45 -16.73 18.43
C GLU A 172 -19.82 -15.59 17.61
N ARG A 173 -20.37 -14.37 17.73
CA ARG A 173 -19.82 -13.18 17.07
C ARG A 173 -18.51 -12.73 17.73
N ALA A 174 -18.44 -12.79 19.06
CA ALA A 174 -17.21 -12.53 19.80
C ALA A 174 -16.13 -13.60 19.49
N GLU A 175 -16.52 -14.88 19.37
CA GLU A 175 -15.63 -15.98 18.96
C GLU A 175 -15.13 -15.83 17.52
N ALA A 176 -16.00 -15.41 16.58
CA ALA A 176 -15.60 -15.13 15.21
C ALA A 176 -14.56 -14.00 15.14
N ILE A 177 -14.76 -12.92 15.91
CA ILE A 177 -13.78 -11.82 16.02
C ILE A 177 -12.48 -12.32 16.68
N ALA A 178 -12.56 -13.07 17.79
CA ALA A 178 -11.40 -13.63 18.47
C ALA A 178 -10.58 -14.56 17.56
N LYS A 179 -11.24 -15.47 16.83
CA LYS A 179 -10.60 -16.36 15.86
C LYS A 179 -9.95 -15.57 14.72
N ALA A 180 -10.66 -14.59 14.15
CA ALA A 180 -10.10 -13.72 13.11
C ALA A 180 -8.88 -12.95 13.61
N LYS A 181 -8.89 -12.47 14.87
CA LYS A 181 -7.75 -11.74 15.45
C LYS A 181 -6.56 -12.63 15.80
N ALA A 182 -6.77 -13.82 16.33
CA ALA A 182 -5.70 -14.81 16.54
C ALA A 182 -5.01 -15.25 15.23
N GLN A 183 -5.68 -15.08 14.08
CA GLN A 183 -5.15 -15.41 12.76
C GLN A 183 -4.65 -14.18 11.97
N ALA A 184 -4.92 -12.96 12.44
CA ALA A 184 -4.58 -11.74 11.72
C ALA A 184 -3.12 -11.34 11.95
N LYS A 185 -2.44 -10.93 10.88
CA LYS A 185 -1.09 -10.32 10.94
C LYS A 185 -1.11 -8.81 11.26
N VAL A 186 -2.29 -8.22 11.46
CA VAL A 186 -2.47 -6.78 11.70
C VAL A 186 -2.59 -6.54 13.21
N PRO A 187 -1.66 -5.78 13.82
CA PRO A 187 -1.65 -5.52 15.27
C PRO A 187 -2.84 -4.64 15.70
N GLY A 188 -3.11 -4.58 17.00
CA GLY A 188 -4.15 -3.74 17.58
C GLY A 188 -5.59 -4.22 17.33
N TRP A 189 -6.55 -3.57 17.97
CA TRP A 189 -7.99 -3.76 17.70
C TRP A 189 -8.47 -2.84 16.57
N PRO A 190 -9.46 -3.24 15.76
CA PRO A 190 -10.05 -2.38 14.75
C PRO A 190 -11.12 -1.47 15.38
N GLY A 191 -11.06 -0.18 15.07
CA GLY A 191 -12.00 0.84 15.56
C GLY A 191 -11.90 1.12 17.07
N THR A 192 -12.80 1.96 17.56
CA THR A 192 -12.88 2.45 18.95
C THR A 192 -14.01 1.77 19.72
N ILE A 193 -13.91 1.67 21.04
CA ILE A 193 -15.04 1.34 21.92
C ILE A 193 -15.74 2.64 22.29
N SER A 194 -17.03 2.78 22.00
CA SER A 194 -17.77 4.00 22.35
C SER A 194 -18.47 3.80 23.71
N VAL A 195 -18.27 4.74 24.62
CA VAL A 195 -18.80 4.75 26.00
C VAL A 195 -19.49 6.08 26.23
N CYS A 196 -20.67 6.07 26.87
CA CYS A 196 -21.35 7.28 27.31
C CYS A 196 -21.38 7.33 28.83
N GLU A 197 -21.03 8.47 29.41
CA GLU A 197 -21.36 8.84 30.77
C GLU A 197 -22.80 9.38 30.77
N ILE A 198 -23.75 8.64 31.37
CA ILE A 198 -25.17 8.99 31.32
C ILE A 198 -25.61 9.61 32.65
N THR A 199 -26.15 10.83 32.60
CA THR A 199 -26.48 11.68 33.76
C THR A 199 -27.94 11.59 34.23
N ASP A 200 -28.86 11.16 33.35
CA ASP A 200 -30.30 11.03 33.64
C ASP A 200 -30.72 9.59 33.98
N HIS A 201 -29.77 8.65 34.04
CA HIS A 201 -30.02 7.26 34.43
C HIS A 201 -30.20 7.16 35.95
N ALA A 202 -31.42 7.45 36.42
CA ALA A 202 -31.84 7.17 37.78
C ALA A 202 -31.58 5.70 38.14
N HIS A 203 -31.02 5.43 39.33
CA HIS A 203 -30.44 4.13 39.70
C HIS A 203 -31.39 2.93 39.55
N GLY A 204 -31.34 2.28 38.38
CA GLY A 204 -32.00 1.03 38.08
C GLY A 204 -31.18 -0.20 38.50
N ALA A 205 -31.53 -0.76 39.65
CA ALA A 205 -31.37 -2.17 40.05
C ALA A 205 -29.99 -2.89 40.08
N HIS A 206 -28.91 -2.43 39.43
CA HIS A 206 -27.67 -3.23 39.32
C HIS A 206 -26.36 -2.62 39.87
N ALA A 207 -26.40 -1.45 40.50
CA ALA A 207 -25.22 -0.86 41.17
C ALA A 207 -25.00 -1.41 42.60
N GLN A 208 -24.73 -2.72 42.73
CA GLN A 208 -24.19 -3.31 43.97
C GLN A 208 -23.03 -4.26 43.67
N ALA A 209 -21.80 -3.73 43.74
CA ALA A 209 -20.62 -4.40 44.32
C ALA A 209 -19.30 -3.65 44.01
N HIS A 210 -19.06 -2.49 44.61
CA HIS A 210 -17.71 -2.13 45.10
C HIS A 210 -17.86 -1.21 46.31
N ALA A 211 -17.43 -1.68 47.48
CA ALA A 211 -17.64 -1.00 48.74
C ALA A 211 -16.70 0.20 48.89
N HIS A 212 -17.25 1.37 49.20
CA HIS A 212 -16.47 2.46 49.79
C HIS A 212 -16.10 2.10 51.23
N ALA A 213 -14.87 2.44 51.62
CA ALA A 213 -14.44 2.35 53.01
C ALA A 213 -15.17 3.41 53.86
N PRO A 214 -15.57 3.10 55.10
CA PRO A 214 -16.25 4.06 55.96
C PRO A 214 -15.26 5.11 56.48
N GLY A 215 -15.49 6.39 56.17
CA GLY A 215 -14.71 7.51 56.73
C GLY A 215 -14.46 8.71 55.83
N ALA A 216 -14.91 8.72 54.58
CA ALA A 216 -14.88 9.93 53.74
C ALA A 216 -16.15 10.76 53.93
N GLU A 217 -16.00 12.02 54.35
CA GLU A 217 -17.08 13.02 54.38
C GLU A 217 -17.61 13.29 52.96
N PRO A 218 -18.92 13.57 52.79
CA PRO A 218 -19.53 13.75 51.48
C PRO A 218 -19.37 15.18 50.96
N ASP A 219 -18.23 15.48 50.34
CA ASP A 219 -18.15 16.64 49.43
C ASP A 219 -19.10 16.40 48.24
N GLY A 220 -19.99 17.36 48.00
CA GLY A 220 -21.16 17.19 47.15
C GLY A 220 -20.84 17.06 45.66
N LEU A 221 -20.65 15.82 45.19
CA LEU A 221 -20.79 15.49 43.77
C LEU A 221 -22.18 14.91 43.47
N ASP A 222 -22.71 15.41 42.36
CA ASP A 222 -23.94 15.06 41.67
C ASP A 222 -24.19 13.55 41.49
N ALA A 223 -25.45 13.22 41.20
CA ALA A 223 -25.92 11.86 40.92
C ALA A 223 -24.93 11.07 40.05
N ALA A 224 -24.31 10.03 40.63
CA ALA A 224 -23.12 9.38 40.10
C ALA A 224 -23.32 8.91 38.65
N ALA A 225 -22.77 9.69 37.72
CA ALA A 225 -23.00 9.50 36.30
C ALA A 225 -22.47 8.13 35.86
N SER A 226 -23.35 7.31 35.32
CA SER A 226 -23.05 5.91 35.07
C SER A 226 -22.48 5.76 33.66
N CYS A 227 -21.24 5.26 33.57
CA CYS A 227 -20.59 4.98 32.29
C CYS A 227 -21.09 3.66 31.70
N PHE A 228 -21.62 3.70 30.47
CA PHE A 228 -22.04 2.51 29.73
C PHE A 228 -21.32 2.39 28.40
N VAL A 229 -20.89 1.19 28.03
CA VAL A 229 -20.53 0.87 26.64
C VAL A 229 -21.78 1.05 25.78
N ILE A 230 -21.65 1.70 24.63
CA ILE A 230 -22.71 1.87 23.60
C ILE A 230 -22.35 1.23 22.24
N ASP A 231 -21.07 1.09 21.87
CA ASP A 231 -20.65 0.13 20.83
C ASP A 231 -19.32 -0.53 21.21
N GLY A 232 -19.09 -1.72 20.64
CA GLY A 232 -17.83 -2.45 20.74
C GLY A 232 -17.90 -3.65 21.69
N GLN A 233 -19.06 -3.94 22.28
CA GLN A 233 -19.26 -5.08 23.19
C GLN A 233 -18.72 -6.43 22.64
N HIS A 234 -18.87 -6.71 21.34
CA HIS A 234 -18.38 -7.95 20.74
C HIS A 234 -16.86 -7.96 20.55
N ARG A 235 -16.20 -6.79 20.50
CA ARG A 235 -14.73 -6.65 20.50
C ARG A 235 -14.17 -6.83 21.91
N LEU A 236 -14.82 -6.24 22.93
CA LEU A 236 -14.48 -6.49 24.34
C LEU A 236 -14.66 -7.97 24.73
N GLY A 237 -15.80 -8.57 24.37
CA GLY A 237 -16.02 -10.00 24.58
C GLY A 237 -15.03 -10.89 23.82
N ALA A 238 -14.58 -10.49 22.63
CA ALA A 238 -13.51 -11.19 21.90
C ALA A 238 -12.16 -11.10 22.64
N ALA A 239 -11.82 -9.94 23.23
CA ALA A 239 -10.63 -9.78 24.06
C ALA A 239 -10.69 -10.68 25.30
N HIS A 240 -11.84 -10.74 25.98
CA HIS A 240 -12.09 -11.63 27.11
C HIS A 240 -11.93 -13.11 26.73
N LEU A 241 -12.46 -13.53 25.57
CA LEU A 241 -12.31 -14.89 25.05
C LEU A 241 -10.86 -15.25 24.68
N LEU A 242 -10.08 -14.30 24.13
CA LEU A 242 -8.66 -14.50 23.87
C LEU A 242 -7.85 -14.62 25.17
N ALA A 243 -8.13 -13.76 26.16
CA ALA A 243 -7.47 -13.81 27.47
C ALA A 243 -7.73 -15.13 28.19
N ARG A 244 -8.98 -15.62 28.20
CA ARG A 244 -9.34 -16.94 28.76
C ARG A 244 -8.68 -18.14 28.06
N ARG A 245 -8.15 -17.93 26.84
CA ARG A 245 -7.43 -18.94 26.05
C ARG A 245 -5.91 -18.74 26.08
N SER A 246 -5.40 -17.81 26.90
CA SER A 246 -4.00 -17.37 26.92
C SER A 246 -3.47 -16.97 25.54
N ALA A 247 -4.36 -16.43 24.69
CA ALA A 247 -4.11 -16.09 23.29
C ALA A 247 -4.26 -14.57 23.01
N LEU A 248 -4.35 -13.75 24.06
CA LEU A 248 -4.31 -12.29 23.94
C LEU A 248 -2.85 -11.84 23.92
N SER A 249 -2.37 -11.35 22.78
CA SER A 249 -1.02 -10.80 22.63
C SER A 249 -0.92 -9.38 23.20
N ASP A 250 0.31 -8.91 23.44
CA ASP A 250 0.58 -7.55 23.91
C ASP A 250 0.00 -6.47 22.98
N ASP A 251 0.04 -6.69 21.67
CA ASP A 251 -0.61 -5.82 20.67
C ASP A 251 -2.13 -5.70 20.83
N LEU A 252 -2.77 -6.68 21.49
CA LEU A 252 -4.20 -6.71 21.80
C LEU A 252 -4.50 -6.38 23.27
N SER A 253 -3.49 -6.11 24.09
CA SER A 253 -3.64 -5.69 25.50
C SER A 253 -4.20 -4.26 25.65
N ARG A 254 -4.26 -3.49 24.55
CA ARG A 254 -4.69 -2.08 24.53
C ARG A 254 -5.75 -1.84 23.47
N ILE A 255 -6.79 -1.09 23.83
CA ILE A 255 -7.89 -0.69 22.94
C ILE A 255 -8.18 0.80 23.07
N THR A 256 -8.55 1.45 21.96
CA THR A 256 -8.97 2.85 21.97
C THR A 256 -10.42 2.95 22.47
N VAL A 257 -10.67 3.83 23.44
CA VAL A 257 -12.01 4.12 23.98
C VAL A 257 -12.36 5.57 23.69
N GLU A 258 -13.56 5.84 23.21
CA GLU A 258 -14.15 7.17 23.08
C GLU A 258 -15.23 7.31 24.16
N LEU A 259 -14.97 8.14 25.16
CA LEU A 259 -15.90 8.51 26.23
C LEU A 259 -16.61 9.81 25.87
N TYR A 260 -17.93 9.75 25.78
CA TYR A 260 -18.80 10.91 25.59
C TYR A 260 -19.31 11.34 26.99
N PRO A 261 -18.84 12.48 27.53
CA PRO A 261 -19.21 12.92 28.87
C PRO A 261 -20.65 13.46 28.92
N ALA A 262 -21.23 13.46 30.12
CA ALA A 262 -22.46 14.18 30.47
C ALA A 262 -23.66 14.03 29.50
N MET A 263 -23.91 12.85 28.93
CA MET A 263 -25.02 12.61 28.00
C MET A 263 -26.34 12.28 28.72
N SER A 264 -27.46 12.68 28.13
CA SER A 264 -28.78 12.11 28.48
C SER A 264 -28.99 10.76 27.78
N SER A 265 -29.90 9.93 28.30
CA SER A 265 -30.30 8.64 27.73
C SER A 265 -30.89 8.79 26.32
N VAL A 266 -31.50 9.95 26.04
CA VAL A 266 -31.96 10.34 24.70
C VAL A 266 -30.78 10.64 23.76
N MET A 267 -29.77 11.37 24.22
CA MET A 267 -28.55 11.64 23.44
C MET A 267 -27.74 10.37 23.20
N ALA A 268 -27.59 9.49 24.20
CA ALA A 268 -26.97 8.19 24.04
C ALA A 268 -27.72 7.31 23.01
N GLN A 269 -29.06 7.39 22.98
CA GLN A 269 -29.88 6.72 21.96
C GLN A 269 -29.67 7.29 20.56
N ALA A 270 -29.57 8.62 20.44
CA ALA A 270 -29.27 9.28 19.18
C ALA A 270 -27.88 8.89 18.66
N LEU A 271 -26.85 8.95 19.51
CA LEU A 271 -25.47 8.58 19.18
C LEU A 271 -25.35 7.10 18.82
N PHE A 272 -25.98 6.19 19.56
CA PHE A 272 -26.05 4.77 19.18
C PHE A 272 -26.68 4.62 17.79
N THR A 273 -27.79 5.31 17.53
CA THR A 273 -28.50 5.25 16.25
C THR A 273 -27.64 5.83 15.12
N GLU A 274 -26.83 6.86 15.38
CA GLU A 274 -25.91 7.47 14.41
C GLU A 274 -24.76 6.52 14.05
N ILE A 275 -24.05 5.97 15.03
CA ILE A 275 -23.01 4.96 14.85
C ILE A 275 -23.53 3.78 14.01
N ASN A 276 -24.77 3.36 14.28
CA ASN A 276 -25.45 2.25 13.61
C ASN A 276 -26.30 2.65 12.38
N LYS A 277 -26.24 3.92 11.94
CA LYS A 277 -26.64 4.35 10.58
C LYS A 277 -25.45 4.27 9.63
N VAL A 278 -24.24 4.57 10.13
CA VAL A 278 -22.98 4.47 9.37
C VAL A 278 -22.54 3.00 9.17
N GLN A 279 -23.01 2.08 10.01
CA GLN A 279 -22.85 0.63 9.83
C GLN A 279 -24.23 -0.04 9.72
N PRO A 280 -24.53 -0.84 8.69
CA PRO A 280 -25.89 -1.37 8.47
C PRO A 280 -26.34 -2.31 9.60
N VAL A 281 -27.15 -1.77 10.51
CA VAL A 281 -27.88 -2.55 11.53
C VAL A 281 -29.26 -2.97 10.99
N LYS A 282 -29.67 -4.17 11.37
CA LYS A 282 -30.97 -4.75 11.04
C LYS A 282 -32.07 -3.98 11.78
N LEU A 283 -33.23 -3.76 11.15
CA LEU A 283 -34.32 -2.96 11.70
C LEU A 283 -34.74 -3.43 13.09
N VAL A 284 -34.80 -4.76 13.30
CA VAL A 284 -35.11 -5.39 14.59
C VAL A 284 -34.24 -4.92 15.79
N ASP A 285 -33.01 -4.46 15.54
CA ASP A 285 -32.06 -4.01 16.57
C ASP A 285 -31.90 -2.47 16.66
N LEU A 286 -32.74 -1.68 15.96
CA LEU A 286 -32.71 -0.21 16.07
C LEU A 286 -33.55 0.28 17.27
N PRO A 287 -33.00 1.04 18.23
CA PRO A 287 -33.74 1.45 19.41
C PRO A 287 -34.79 2.53 19.08
N GLY A 288 -36.04 2.24 19.42
CA GLY A 288 -37.20 3.13 19.19
C GLY A 288 -37.84 3.02 17.80
N ALA A 289 -37.14 2.47 16.80
CA ALA A 289 -37.67 2.23 15.45
C ALA A 289 -37.80 0.73 15.09
N GLY A 290 -37.16 -0.15 15.86
CA GLY A 290 -37.18 -1.60 15.71
C GLY A 290 -38.14 -2.31 16.68
N ALA A 291 -37.80 -3.56 17.01
CA ALA A 291 -38.59 -4.37 17.93
C ALA A 291 -38.60 -3.78 19.34
N SER A 292 -39.74 -3.90 20.03
CA SER A 292 -39.81 -3.62 21.47
C SER A 292 -38.88 -4.56 22.25
N ALA A 293 -38.45 -4.19 23.47
CA ALA A 293 -37.56 -5.04 24.27
C ALA A 293 -38.12 -6.47 24.49
N ALA A 294 -39.44 -6.57 24.76
CA ALA A 294 -40.13 -7.84 24.89
C ALA A 294 -40.16 -8.64 23.57
N GLU A 295 -40.48 -8.00 22.45
CA GLU A 295 -40.48 -8.63 21.13
C GLU A 295 -39.06 -9.08 20.72
N ASN A 296 -38.04 -8.27 20.97
CA ASN A 296 -36.64 -8.61 20.67
C ASN A 296 -36.18 -9.81 21.53
N ALA A 297 -36.61 -9.91 22.79
CA ALA A 297 -36.37 -11.08 23.63
C ALA A 297 -37.05 -12.35 23.07
N ILE A 298 -38.32 -12.27 22.65
CA ILE A 298 -39.05 -13.38 22.01
C ILE A 298 -38.36 -13.83 20.72
N LEU A 299 -38.03 -12.90 19.82
CA LEU A 299 -37.33 -13.15 18.56
C LEU A 299 -35.92 -13.73 18.79
N THR A 300 -35.19 -13.20 19.76
CA THR A 300 -33.83 -13.68 20.09
C THR A 300 -33.86 -15.08 20.67
N GLY A 301 -34.72 -15.36 21.65
CA GLY A 301 -34.84 -16.68 22.26
C GLY A 301 -35.23 -17.75 21.23
N ALA A 302 -36.31 -17.52 20.48
CA ALA A 302 -36.85 -18.49 19.52
C ALA A 302 -35.86 -18.82 18.40
N VAL A 303 -35.21 -17.80 17.81
CA VAL A 303 -34.28 -18.02 16.69
C VAL A 303 -32.95 -18.59 17.17
N SER A 304 -32.50 -18.25 18.39
CA SER A 304 -31.29 -18.86 18.97
C SER A 304 -31.50 -20.35 19.25
N GLU A 305 -32.64 -20.73 19.84
CA GLU A 305 -32.95 -22.13 20.11
C GLU A 305 -33.14 -22.93 18.82
N LEU A 306 -33.86 -22.37 17.82
CA LEU A 306 -33.95 -22.97 16.49
C LEU A 306 -32.57 -23.16 15.84
N SER A 307 -31.65 -22.20 16.02
CA SER A 307 -30.26 -22.31 15.54
C SER A 307 -29.44 -23.35 16.29
N THR A 308 -29.74 -23.62 17.56
CA THR A 308 -29.14 -24.72 18.34
C THR A 308 -29.64 -26.07 17.82
N MET A 309 -30.96 -26.22 17.65
CA MET A 309 -31.59 -27.44 17.13
C MET A 309 -31.09 -27.81 15.72
N TYR A 310 -30.94 -26.82 14.82
CA TYR A 310 -30.57 -27.03 13.42
C TYR A 310 -29.20 -26.45 13.06
N LYS A 311 -28.20 -26.62 13.94
CA LYS A 311 -26.85 -26.02 13.85
C LYS A 311 -26.18 -26.08 12.47
N ASP A 312 -26.33 -27.18 11.72
CA ASP A 312 -25.74 -27.32 10.39
C ASP A 312 -26.39 -26.42 9.31
N MET A 313 -27.65 -26.05 9.51
CA MET A 313 -28.44 -25.20 8.62
C MET A 313 -28.23 -23.72 8.89
N PHE A 314 -27.75 -23.33 10.07
CA PHE A 314 -27.42 -21.94 10.35
C PHE A 314 -25.98 -21.61 9.94
N LYS A 315 -25.78 -20.40 9.41
CA LYS A 315 -24.47 -19.88 8.98
C LYS A 315 -24.25 -18.44 9.48
N PRO A 316 -23.02 -18.08 9.90
CA PRO A 316 -22.72 -16.71 10.33
C PRO A 316 -22.81 -15.65 9.23
N SER A 317 -22.71 -16.04 7.96
CA SER A 317 -22.81 -15.11 6.83
C SER A 317 -24.27 -14.70 6.57
N GLN A 318 -24.52 -13.40 6.44
CA GLN A 318 -25.82 -12.86 6.01
C GLN A 318 -26.16 -13.21 4.55
N ASN A 319 -25.15 -13.47 3.72
CA ASN A 319 -25.31 -13.86 2.31
C ASN A 319 -25.25 -15.39 2.13
N CYS A 320 -25.82 -16.15 3.08
CA CYS A 320 -25.87 -17.61 2.98
C CYS A 320 -26.88 -18.06 1.91
N ARG A 321 -26.52 -19.08 1.14
CA ARG A 321 -27.41 -19.68 0.13
C ARG A 321 -28.31 -20.74 0.76
N ALA A 322 -29.53 -20.90 0.23
CA ALA A 322 -30.46 -21.97 0.58
C ALA A 322 -29.76 -23.36 0.63
N PRO A 323 -30.11 -24.23 1.60
CA PRO A 323 -31.20 -24.10 2.57
C PRO A 323 -30.78 -23.34 3.85
N HIS A 324 -29.61 -22.69 3.86
CA HIS A 324 -29.07 -22.14 5.10
C HIS A 324 -29.72 -20.81 5.48
N LEU A 325 -29.88 -20.58 6.78
CA LEU A 325 -30.32 -19.31 7.35
C LEU A 325 -29.24 -18.63 8.18
N ASN A 326 -29.46 -17.34 8.44
CA ASN A 326 -28.65 -16.51 9.31
C ASN A 326 -29.53 -15.92 10.43
N VAL A 327 -29.09 -16.05 11.69
CA VAL A 327 -29.88 -15.64 12.87
C VAL A 327 -30.35 -14.20 12.80
N ASP A 328 -29.47 -13.25 12.44
CA ASP A 328 -29.82 -11.83 12.31
C ASP A 328 -30.83 -11.58 11.21
N THR A 329 -30.66 -12.24 10.07
CA THR A 329 -31.51 -12.04 8.90
C THR A 329 -32.90 -12.62 9.13
N LEU A 330 -33.01 -13.83 9.70
CA LEU A 330 -34.29 -14.41 10.09
C LEU A 330 -35.00 -13.57 11.16
N ARG A 331 -34.30 -13.12 12.22
CA ARG A 331 -34.89 -12.22 13.24
C ARG A 331 -35.46 -10.94 12.62
N ASP A 332 -34.73 -10.33 11.69
CA ASP A 332 -35.13 -9.10 11.01
C ASP A 332 -36.32 -9.30 10.07
N GLU A 333 -36.37 -10.42 9.34
CA GLU A 333 -37.49 -10.78 8.47
C GLU A 333 -38.76 -11.09 9.26
N LEU A 334 -38.65 -11.85 10.37
CA LEU A 334 -39.77 -12.13 11.27
C LEU A 334 -40.35 -10.84 11.89
N HIS A 335 -39.49 -9.89 12.27
CA HIS A 335 -39.91 -8.59 12.79
C HIS A 335 -40.57 -7.71 11.71
N ARG A 336 -39.95 -7.58 10.53
CA ARG A 336 -40.51 -6.82 9.39
C ARG A 336 -41.90 -7.35 8.97
N ALA A 337 -42.08 -8.67 8.99
CA ALA A 337 -43.36 -9.32 8.70
C ALA A 337 -44.33 -9.35 9.90
N ARG A 338 -43.97 -8.72 11.03
CA ARG A 338 -44.77 -8.63 12.27
C ARG A 338 -45.24 -10.00 12.79
N VAL A 339 -44.41 -11.03 12.66
CA VAL A 339 -44.78 -12.42 12.97
C VAL A 339 -45.20 -12.60 14.42
N VAL A 340 -44.51 -11.97 15.38
CA VAL A 340 -44.86 -12.05 16.80
C VAL A 340 -46.30 -11.56 17.03
N ALA A 341 -46.63 -10.38 16.52
CA ALA A 341 -47.98 -9.81 16.61
C ALA A 341 -49.03 -10.65 15.86
N ARG A 342 -48.70 -11.13 14.65
CA ARG A 342 -49.61 -11.94 13.81
C ARG A 342 -49.92 -13.32 14.40
N THR A 343 -48.95 -13.92 15.10
CA THR A 343 -49.10 -15.25 15.71
C THR A 343 -49.60 -15.19 17.15
N GLY A 344 -49.63 -14.00 17.76
CA GLY A 344 -49.97 -13.82 19.18
C GLY A 344 -48.94 -14.43 20.14
N ALA A 345 -47.71 -14.69 19.69
CA ALA A 345 -46.68 -15.31 20.50
C ALA A 345 -46.26 -14.39 21.66
N SER A 346 -46.51 -14.83 22.89
CA SER A 346 -46.17 -14.12 24.13
C SER A 346 -44.79 -14.50 24.68
N SER A 347 -44.20 -15.57 24.16
CA SER A 347 -42.92 -16.13 24.62
C SER A 347 -42.07 -16.69 23.48
N ALA A 348 -40.77 -16.84 23.73
CA ALA A 348 -39.83 -17.46 22.80
C ALA A 348 -40.26 -18.89 22.41
N ASP A 349 -40.77 -19.68 23.37
CA ASP A 349 -41.20 -21.07 23.14
C ASP A 349 -42.46 -21.17 22.26
N GLU A 350 -43.37 -20.18 22.34
CA GLU A 350 -44.53 -20.10 21.45
C GLU A 350 -44.12 -19.78 20.01
N LEU A 351 -43.22 -18.80 19.83
CA LEU A 351 -42.68 -18.48 18.52
C LEU A 351 -41.86 -19.64 17.94
N LEU A 352 -41.03 -20.32 18.75
CA LEU A 352 -40.30 -21.51 18.34
C LEU A 352 -41.24 -22.63 17.89
N ARG A 353 -42.29 -22.92 18.66
CA ARG A 353 -43.31 -23.92 18.28
C ARG A 353 -44.03 -23.54 16.98
N TRP A 354 -44.25 -22.25 16.71
CA TRP A 354 -44.78 -21.80 15.42
C TRP A 354 -43.78 -22.02 14.27
N LEU A 355 -42.50 -21.64 14.44
CA LEU A 355 -41.42 -21.86 13.46
C LEU A 355 -41.27 -23.35 13.11
N LEU A 356 -41.36 -24.25 14.09
CA LEU A 356 -41.31 -25.70 13.87
C LEU A 356 -42.53 -26.23 13.10
N ARG A 357 -43.73 -25.69 13.34
CA ARG A 357 -44.93 -26.03 12.55
C ARG A 357 -44.80 -25.57 11.10
N GLU A 358 -44.30 -24.36 10.85
CA GLU A 358 -44.03 -23.89 9.50
C GLU A 358 -42.96 -24.73 8.79
N ASN A 359 -41.92 -25.17 9.52
CA ASN A 359 -40.91 -26.08 8.97
C ASN A 359 -41.51 -27.42 8.50
N GLU A 360 -42.40 -28.02 9.29
CA GLU A 360 -43.09 -29.26 8.92
C GLU A 360 -44.14 -29.04 7.82
N ARG A 361 -44.84 -27.90 7.78
CA ARG A 361 -45.73 -27.52 6.67
C ARG A 361 -44.95 -27.41 5.35
N LEU A 362 -43.80 -26.73 5.36
CA LEU A 362 -42.93 -26.66 4.20
C LEU A 362 -42.37 -28.03 3.82
N ARG A 363 -41.96 -28.85 4.79
CA ARG A 363 -41.49 -30.22 4.55
C ARG A 363 -42.55 -31.11 3.86
N ALA A 364 -43.84 -30.85 4.09
CA ALA A 364 -44.93 -31.54 3.41
C ALA A 364 -45.20 -31.04 1.97
N ARG A 365 -44.53 -29.97 1.52
CA ARG A 365 -44.66 -29.45 0.14
C ARG A 365 -44.04 -30.46 -0.86
N PRO A 366 -44.75 -30.84 -1.93
CA PRO A 366 -44.26 -31.81 -2.91
C PRO A 366 -43.00 -31.30 -3.63
N ALA A 367 -42.22 -32.21 -4.21
CA ALA A 367 -40.91 -31.92 -4.80
C ALA A 367 -41.00 -30.87 -5.94
N GLU A 368 -42.08 -30.92 -6.72
CA GLU A 368 -42.44 -30.00 -7.79
C GLU A 368 -42.64 -28.56 -7.27
N GLY A 369 -43.02 -28.40 -5.99
CA GLY A 369 -43.13 -27.11 -5.32
C GLY A 369 -41.78 -26.43 -4.99
N TRP A 370 -40.66 -27.11 -5.25
CA TRP A 370 -39.29 -26.61 -5.01
C TRP A 370 -38.48 -26.34 -6.28
N VAL A 371 -39.11 -26.43 -7.46
CA VAL A 371 -38.48 -26.18 -8.76
C VAL A 371 -37.79 -24.81 -8.78
N GLY A 372 -36.55 -24.79 -9.29
CA GLY A 372 -35.70 -23.59 -9.35
C GLY A 372 -34.88 -23.29 -8.09
N LYS A 373 -35.13 -23.94 -6.94
CA LYS A 373 -34.32 -23.75 -5.71
C LYS A 373 -33.02 -24.58 -5.67
N GLY A 374 -32.83 -25.48 -6.64
CA GLY A 374 -31.62 -26.26 -6.88
C GLY A 374 -31.52 -27.54 -6.06
N ASP A 375 -31.34 -28.68 -6.75
CA ASP A 375 -31.47 -30.03 -6.19
C ASP A 375 -30.55 -30.28 -4.98
N LYS A 376 -29.34 -29.70 -4.98
CA LYS A 376 -28.39 -29.78 -3.87
C LYS A 376 -28.91 -29.11 -2.60
N ALA A 377 -29.69 -28.03 -2.73
CA ALA A 377 -30.29 -27.36 -1.59
C ALA A 377 -31.44 -28.19 -1.01
N LEU A 378 -32.31 -28.73 -1.88
CA LEU A 378 -33.43 -29.60 -1.48
C LEU A 378 -32.96 -30.91 -0.85
N ALA A 379 -31.92 -31.54 -1.40
CA ALA A 379 -31.31 -32.74 -0.82
C ALA A 379 -30.77 -32.46 0.59
N LYS A 380 -30.12 -31.31 0.80
CA LYS A 380 -29.60 -30.90 2.11
C LYS A 380 -30.72 -30.52 3.10
N ALA A 381 -31.76 -29.82 2.64
CA ALA A 381 -32.96 -29.54 3.43
C ALA A 381 -33.62 -30.84 3.92
N THR A 382 -33.77 -31.81 3.01
CA THR A 382 -34.31 -33.14 3.31
C THR A 382 -33.44 -33.90 4.31
N GLN A 383 -32.12 -33.93 4.12
CA GLN A 383 -31.17 -34.60 5.01
C GLN A 383 -31.27 -34.11 6.46
N HIS A 384 -31.39 -32.80 6.66
CA HIS A 384 -31.44 -32.18 7.99
C HIS A 384 -32.89 -31.86 8.46
N ARG A 385 -33.91 -32.28 7.71
CA ARG A 385 -35.34 -31.99 7.94
C ARG A 385 -35.64 -30.51 8.20
N PHE A 386 -35.00 -29.62 7.43
CA PHE A 386 -35.09 -28.18 7.61
C PHE A 386 -35.36 -27.45 6.30
N PHE A 387 -36.53 -26.83 6.19
CA PHE A 387 -37.07 -26.25 4.97
C PHE A 387 -37.34 -24.74 5.06
N LEU A 388 -37.30 -24.14 6.26
CA LEU A 388 -37.48 -22.70 6.46
C LEU A 388 -36.51 -21.82 5.64
N GLY A 389 -35.32 -22.33 5.33
CA GLY A 389 -34.32 -21.63 4.50
C GLY A 389 -34.36 -21.95 3.00
N MET A 390 -35.36 -22.72 2.53
CA MET A 390 -35.57 -22.97 1.10
C MET A 390 -36.37 -21.84 0.42
N ASP A 391 -37.25 -21.19 1.17
CA ASP A 391 -38.09 -20.10 0.69
C ASP A 391 -38.33 -19.06 1.78
N GLY A 392 -38.55 -17.81 1.41
CA GLY A 392 -38.89 -16.74 2.35
C GLY A 392 -40.38 -16.41 2.39
N ALA A 393 -41.15 -16.87 1.40
CA ALA A 393 -42.57 -16.52 1.22
C ALA A 393 -43.44 -16.87 2.45
N TRP A 394 -43.15 -17.99 3.13
CA TRP A 394 -43.87 -18.45 4.32
C TRP A 394 -43.86 -17.45 5.49
N ILE A 395 -42.85 -16.57 5.56
CA ILE A 395 -42.79 -15.49 6.57
C ILE A 395 -43.92 -14.48 6.34
N HIS A 396 -44.31 -14.26 5.08
CA HIS A 396 -45.34 -13.30 4.67
C HIS A 396 -46.71 -13.95 4.42
N GLU A 397 -46.78 -15.26 4.19
CA GLU A 397 -48.04 -16.00 4.13
C GLU A 397 -48.89 -15.78 5.40
N GLY A 398 -50.18 -15.49 5.21
CA GLY A 398 -51.09 -15.14 6.31
C GLY A 398 -51.04 -13.67 6.77
N ALA A 399 -50.11 -12.85 6.26
CA ALA A 399 -50.31 -11.40 6.30
C ALA A 399 -51.47 -11.03 5.37
N LEU A 400 -52.69 -11.00 5.91
CA LEU A 400 -53.72 -10.12 5.36
C LEU A 400 -53.09 -8.73 5.31
N LEU A 401 -52.84 -8.23 4.10
CA LEU A 401 -52.61 -6.80 3.90
C LEU A 401 -53.76 -6.09 4.62
N PRO A 402 -53.50 -5.09 5.50
CA PRO A 402 -54.58 -4.32 6.06
C PRO A 402 -55.42 -3.81 4.88
N ALA A 403 -56.73 -4.04 4.95
CA ALA A 403 -57.66 -3.54 3.94
C ALA A 403 -57.35 -2.05 3.73
N GLY A 404 -57.32 -1.63 2.46
CA GLY A 404 -56.70 -0.37 2.05
C GLY A 404 -57.15 0.81 2.91
N ASP A 405 -56.21 1.70 3.21
CA ASP A 405 -56.44 2.92 3.97
C ASP A 405 -57.60 3.72 3.31
N GLU A 406 -58.80 3.66 3.90
CA GLU A 406 -60.03 4.33 3.43
C GLU A 406 -59.96 5.84 3.71
N ARG A 407 -58.85 6.48 3.37
CA ARG A 407 -58.56 7.92 3.52
C ARG A 407 -58.41 8.61 2.16
N ALA A 408 -59.30 8.26 1.24
CA ALA A 408 -59.41 8.86 -0.09
C ALA A 408 -60.88 9.04 -0.52
N ARG A 409 -61.78 9.23 0.45
CA ARG A 409 -63.18 9.64 0.27
C ARG A 409 -63.60 10.51 1.46
N ASP A 410 -63.07 11.72 1.49
CA ASP A 410 -63.62 12.90 2.16
C ASP A 410 -62.68 14.05 1.78
N ASP A 411 -62.97 14.66 0.64
CA ASP A 411 -62.55 16.01 0.23
C ASP A 411 -63.41 16.38 -1.00
N GLU A 412 -64.53 17.04 -0.69
CA GLU A 412 -65.42 17.79 -1.59
C GLU A 412 -65.07 19.29 -1.49
#